data_AF-A0A9D0P3E4-F1
#
_entry.id   AF-A0A9D0P3E4-F1
#
_cell.length_a   1.000
_cell.length_b   1.000
_cell.length_c   1.000
_cell.angle_alpha   90.00
_cell.angle_beta   90.00
_cell.angle_gamma   90.00
#
_symmetry.space_group_name_H-M   'P 1'
#
loop_
_entity.id
_entity.type
_entity.pdbx_description
1 polymer ?
#
loop_
_entity_poly.entity_id
_entity_poly.type
_entity_poly.pdbx_seq_one_letter_code
_entity_poly.pdbx_strand_id
1 'polypeptide(L)'
;VADQALDMLNVDALGFDHMDRRLLLAIVEKFDGGPVGVESLAAAIGEERGTIEDVIEPFLIQQGFVMRTPRGRVATRQTYQHFGLRAPVAAQSDSAPGDL
;
A
#
# COMPACT_ATOMS: atom_id res chain seq x y z
N VAL A 1 10.33 -21.22 -10.42
CA VAL A 1 9.32 -21.02 -9.36
C VAL A 1 10.07 -20.83 -8.04
N ALA A 2 10.73 -19.68 -7.89
CA ALA A 2 11.77 -19.50 -6.85
C ALA A 2 12.16 -18.02 -6.65
N ASP A 3 11.19 -17.11 -6.56
CA ASP A 3 11.45 -15.71 -6.19
C ASP A 3 11.05 -15.39 -4.74
N GLN A 4 10.54 -16.38 -4.00
CA GLN A 4 10.21 -16.25 -2.56
C GLN A 4 11.37 -16.73 -1.66
N ALA A 5 12.59 -16.68 -2.18
CA ALA A 5 13.79 -16.88 -1.40
C ALA A 5 14.43 -15.52 -1.16
N LEU A 6 14.64 -15.18 0.11
CA LEU A 6 15.42 -14.05 0.63
C LEU A 6 14.64 -12.74 0.80
N ASP A 7 14.06 -12.55 1.99
CA ASP A 7 14.48 -11.39 2.76
C ASP A 7 14.50 -11.74 4.26
N MET A 8 15.71 -12.00 4.75
CA MET A 8 15.97 -12.57 6.08
C MET A 8 16.10 -11.52 7.19
N LEU A 9 15.70 -10.27 6.94
CA LEU A 9 15.34 -9.31 7.98
C LEU A 9 14.12 -8.54 7.48
N ASN A 10 12.94 -8.86 8.02
CA ASN A 10 11.63 -8.42 7.55
C ASN A 10 11.30 -6.93 7.76
N VAL A 11 12.31 -6.07 7.75
CA VAL A 11 12.18 -4.62 7.87
C VAL A 11 12.79 -4.03 6.60
N ASP A 12 11.95 -3.42 5.75
CA ASP A 12 12.45 -2.81 4.51
C ASP A 12 13.31 -1.60 4.88
N ALA A 13 14.09 -1.07 3.94
CA ALA A 13 14.89 0.14 4.16
C ALA A 13 14.07 1.35 4.65
N LEU A 14 12.74 1.31 4.48
CA LEU A 14 11.77 2.32 4.93
C LEU A 14 11.18 2.06 6.32
N GLY A 15 11.51 0.93 6.95
CA GLY A 15 10.93 0.53 8.23
C GLY A 15 9.59 -0.21 8.10
N PHE A 16 9.22 -0.70 6.91
CA PHE A 16 8.00 -1.50 6.76
C PHE A 16 8.17 -2.89 7.34
N ASP A 17 7.24 -3.20 8.23
CA ASP A 17 7.10 -4.53 8.79
C ASP A 17 6.40 -5.45 7.79
N HIS A 18 6.42 -6.75 8.08
CA HIS A 18 5.74 -7.75 7.28
C HIS A 18 4.25 -7.46 7.04
N MET A 19 3.57 -6.84 8.02
CA MET A 19 2.15 -6.50 7.91
C MET A 19 1.91 -5.38 6.88
N ASP A 20 2.72 -4.33 6.94
CA ASP A 20 2.66 -3.21 5.99
C ASP A 20 2.84 -3.71 4.56
N ARG A 21 3.88 -4.54 4.35
CA ARG A 21 4.15 -5.12 3.03
C ARG A 21 2.97 -5.96 2.55
N ARG A 22 2.41 -6.83 3.40
CA ARG A 22 1.23 -7.64 3.03
C ARG A 22 0.04 -6.78 2.64
N LEU A 23 -0.22 -5.70 3.37
CA LEU A 23 -1.32 -4.79 3.08
C LEU A 23 -1.11 -4.12 1.71
N LEU A 24 0.06 -3.54 1.49
CA LEU A 24 0.40 -2.89 0.23
C LEU A 24 0.35 -3.87 -0.95
N LEU A 25 0.94 -5.06 -0.79
CA LEU A 25 0.93 -6.11 -1.80
C LEU A 25 -0.50 -6.56 -2.12
N ALA A 26 -1.36 -6.70 -1.10
CA ALA A 26 -2.76 -7.03 -1.30
C ALA A 26 -3.49 -5.95 -2.11
N ILE A 27 -3.27 -4.66 -1.81
CA ILE A 27 -3.87 -3.55 -2.58
C ILE A 27 -3.45 -3.62 -4.04
N VAL A 28 -2.16 -3.84 -4.30
CA VAL A 28 -1.60 -3.77 -5.64
C VAL A 28 -1.89 -5.03 -6.45
N GLU A 29 -1.70 -6.23 -5.89
CA GLU A 29 -1.89 -7.49 -6.60
C GLU A 29 -3.36 -7.96 -6.64
N LYS A 30 -4.12 -7.79 -5.55
CA LYS A 30 -5.52 -8.27 -5.52
C LYS A 30 -6.50 -7.24 -6.06
N PHE A 31 -6.20 -5.95 -5.91
CA PHE A 31 -7.11 -4.86 -6.27
C PHE A 31 -6.55 -3.92 -7.34
N ASP A 32 -5.43 -4.27 -7.99
CA ASP A 32 -4.79 -3.51 -9.06
C ASP A 32 -4.48 -2.04 -8.69
N GLY A 33 -4.34 -1.75 -7.39
CA GLY A 33 -4.13 -0.39 -6.86
C GLY A 33 -5.30 0.24 -6.14
N GLY A 34 -6.47 -0.39 -6.12
CA GLY A 34 -7.68 0.12 -5.47
C GLY A 34 -8.63 0.83 -6.45
N PRO A 35 -9.70 1.50 -5.97
CA PRO A 35 -10.04 1.76 -4.56
C PRO A 35 -10.57 0.52 -3.83
N VAL A 36 -9.97 0.22 -2.68
CA VAL A 36 -10.33 -0.95 -1.85
C VAL A 36 -10.81 -0.52 -0.45
N GLY A 37 -11.86 -1.18 0.05
CA GLY A 37 -12.35 -0.97 1.41
C GLY A 37 -11.46 -1.66 2.46
N VAL A 38 -11.42 -1.12 3.68
CA VAL A 38 -10.66 -1.73 4.78
C VAL A 38 -11.15 -3.15 5.08
N GLU A 39 -12.45 -3.43 4.96
CA GLU A 39 -13.00 -4.76 5.17
C GLU A 39 -12.46 -5.78 4.17
N SER A 40 -12.31 -5.38 2.90
CA SER A 40 -11.72 -6.23 1.87
C SER A 40 -10.22 -6.43 2.09
N LEU A 41 -9.52 -5.41 2.60
CA LEU A 41 -8.10 -5.54 2.96
C LEU A 41 -7.89 -6.45 4.15
N ALA A 42 -8.67 -6.26 5.22
CA ALA A 42 -8.73 -7.10 6.40
C ALA A 42 -8.95 -8.57 6.01
N ALA A 43 -9.97 -8.85 5.18
CA ALA A 43 -10.23 -10.20 4.68
C ALA A 43 -9.11 -10.74 3.78
N ALA A 44 -8.45 -9.88 3.00
CA ALA A 44 -7.38 -10.28 2.09
C ALA A 44 -6.10 -10.69 2.81
N ILE A 45 -5.77 -10.07 3.94
CA ILE A 45 -4.54 -10.33 4.71
C ILE A 45 -4.79 -11.15 5.99
N GLY A 46 -6.06 -11.34 6.37
CA GLY A 46 -6.46 -12.08 7.57
C GLY A 46 -6.31 -11.28 8.87
N GLU A 47 -6.35 -9.96 8.80
CA GLU A 47 -6.18 -9.06 9.95
C GLU A 47 -7.45 -8.29 10.28
N GLU A 48 -7.50 -7.70 11.48
CA GLU A 48 -8.62 -6.88 11.90
C GLU A 48 -8.54 -5.47 11.28
N ARG A 49 -9.68 -4.95 10.82
CA ARG A 49 -9.78 -3.59 10.26
C ARG A 49 -9.28 -2.52 11.23
N GLY A 50 -9.53 -2.69 12.54
CA GLY A 50 -9.12 -1.73 13.57
C GLY A 50 -7.61 -1.63 13.67
N THR A 51 -6.92 -2.77 13.68
CA THR A 51 -5.44 -2.80 13.66
C THR A 51 -4.88 -2.12 12.41
N ILE A 52 -5.51 -2.34 11.25
CA ILE A 52 -5.10 -1.68 10.01
C ILE A 52 -5.29 -0.16 10.10
N GLU A 53 -6.47 0.32 10.48
CA GLU A 53 -6.80 1.75 10.51
C GLU A 53 -6.08 2.52 11.62
N ASP A 54 -5.91 1.91 12.79
CA ASP A 54 -5.36 2.57 13.98
C ASP A 54 -3.84 2.45 14.07
N VAL A 55 -3.22 1.42 13.48
CA VAL A 55 -1.79 1.14 13.60
C VAL A 55 -1.04 1.30 12.26
N ILE A 56 -1.57 0.72 11.19
CA ILE A 56 -0.84 0.57 9.91
C ILE A 56 -1.07 1.77 8.97
N GLU A 57 -2.32 2.14 8.73
CA GLU A 57 -2.72 3.27 7.87
C GLU A 57 -2.04 4.60 8.22
N PRO A 58 -1.94 5.04 9.49
CA PRO A 58 -1.31 6.33 9.79
C PRO A 58 0.13 6.40 9.29
N PHE A 59 0.89 5.30 9.41
CA PHE A 59 2.26 5.24 8.91
C PHE A 59 2.32 5.25 7.38
N LEU A 60 1.53 4.40 6.72
CA LEU A 60 1.52 4.28 5.26
C LEU A 60 1.02 5.55 4.55
N ILE A 61 0.04 6.24 5.14
CA ILE A 61 -0.46 7.52 4.63
C ILE A 61 0.59 8.60 4.84
N GLN A 62 1.26 8.64 6.00
CA GLN A 62 2.30 9.62 6.30
C GLN A 62 3.52 9.47 5.37
N GLN A 63 3.93 8.23 5.06
CA GLN A 63 5.00 7.96 4.10
C GLN A 63 4.55 8.17 2.64
N GLY A 64 3.24 8.30 2.39
CA GLY A 64 2.68 8.54 1.06
C GLY A 64 2.57 7.28 0.19
N PHE A 65 2.44 6.10 0.80
CA PHE A 65 2.25 4.81 0.12
C PHE A 65 0.79 4.48 -0.14
N VAL A 66 -0.08 4.88 0.79
CA VAL A 66 -1.53 4.73 0.68
C VAL A 66 -2.19 6.09 0.71
N MET A 67 -3.18 6.29 -0.15
CA MET A 67 -4.02 7.47 -0.14
C MET A 67 -5.44 7.11 0.28
N ARG A 68 -5.97 7.84 1.27
CA ARG A 68 -7.35 7.71 1.71
C ARG A 68 -8.25 8.52 0.77
N THR A 69 -9.21 7.85 0.15
CA THR A 69 -10.21 8.45 -0.73
C THR A 69 -11.62 8.15 -0.19
N PRO A 70 -12.66 8.91 -0.56
CA PRO A 70 -14.04 8.60 -0.17
C PRO A 70 -14.54 7.25 -0.70
N ARG A 71 -13.90 6.69 -1.74
CA ARG A 71 -14.23 5.38 -2.31
C ARG A 71 -13.44 4.23 -1.68
N GLY A 72 -12.40 4.52 -0.88
CA GLY A 72 -11.52 3.52 -0.29
C GLY A 72 -10.06 3.94 -0.29
N ARG A 73 -9.17 2.95 -0.16
CA ARG A 73 -7.73 3.10 -0.11
C ARG A 73 -7.16 2.83 -1.49
N VAL A 74 -6.22 3.67 -1.90
CA VAL A 74 -5.56 3.55 -3.20
C VAL A 74 -4.06 3.49 -2.95
N ALA A 75 -3.38 2.53 -3.57
CA ALA A 75 -1.93 2.48 -3.54
C ALA A 75 -1.36 3.60 -4.42
N THR A 76 -0.45 4.40 -3.87
CA THR A 76 0.22 5.44 -4.64
C THR A 76 1.33 4.85 -5.50
N ARG A 77 1.86 5.67 -6.42
CA ARG A 77 3.03 5.29 -7.23
C ARG A 77 4.24 4.86 -6.41
N GLN A 78 4.43 5.41 -5.20
CA GLN A 78 5.54 5.01 -4.32
C GLN A 78 5.46 3.53 -3.96
N THR A 79 4.26 3.03 -3.67
CA THR A 79 4.03 1.62 -3.41
C THR A 79 4.48 0.76 -4.57
N TYR A 80 4.05 1.09 -5.78
CA TYR A 80 4.49 0.35 -6.98
C TYR A 80 6.01 0.40 -7.17
N GLN A 81 6.63 1.58 -7.00
CA GLN A 81 8.08 1.73 -7.12
C GLN A 81 8.84 0.90 -6.09
N HIS A 82 8.33 0.84 -4.85
CA HIS A 82 8.91 0.07 -3.76
C HIS A 82 8.91 -1.43 -4.05
N PHE A 83 7.82 -1.95 -4.60
CA PHE A 83 7.73 -3.35 -5.03
C PHE A 83 8.36 -3.63 -6.41
N GLY A 84 8.93 -2.61 -7.08
CA GLY A 84 9.44 -2.74 -8.44
C GLY A 84 8.36 -3.05 -9.48
N LEU A 85 7.10 -2.79 -9.16
CA LEU A 85 5.95 -3.02 -10.01
C LEU A 85 5.69 -1.83 -10.94
N ARG A 86 5.14 -2.11 -12.13
CA ARG A 86 4.76 -1.07 -13.09
C ARG A 86 3.46 -0.45 -12.60
N ALA A 87 3.54 0.80 -12.13
CA ALA A 87 2.35 1.55 -11.73
C ALA A 87 1.33 1.61 -12.88
N PRO A 88 0.03 1.36 -12.63
CA PRO A 88 -1.00 1.55 -13.64
C PRO A 88 -1.00 3.02 -14.05
N VAL A 89 -1.13 3.26 -15.36
CA VAL A 89 -1.14 4.61 -15.96
C VAL A 89 -2.38 5.42 -15.52
N ALA A 90 -3.34 4.80 -14.84
CA ALA A 90 -4.58 5.42 -14.41
C ALA A 90 -4.50 6.00 -13.00
N ALA A 91 -5.02 7.22 -12.84
CA ALA A 91 -5.18 8.00 -11.60
C ALA A 91 -3.97 8.83 -11.12
N GLN A 92 -3.34 9.56 -12.04
CA GLN A 92 -2.91 10.92 -11.71
C GLN A 92 -4.14 11.81 -11.71
N SER A 93 -4.61 12.21 -10.53
CA SER A 93 -5.51 13.36 -10.39
C SER A 93 -5.16 14.05 -9.08
N ASP A 94 -4.44 15.16 -9.21
CA ASP A 94 -4.32 16.25 -8.25
C ASP A 94 -3.52 15.93 -6.96
N SER A 95 -2.41 16.59 -6.62
CA SER A 95 -2.17 18.04 -6.69
C SER A 95 -0.68 18.32 -6.89
N ALA A 96 -0.36 19.19 -7.85
CA ALA A 96 0.85 19.99 -7.78
C ALA A 96 0.49 21.27 -7.00
N PRO A 97 1.16 21.63 -5.91
CA PRO A 97 1.27 23.03 -5.54
C PRO A 97 2.32 23.64 -6.45
N GLY A 98 1.88 24.62 -7.24
CA GLY A 98 2.64 25.29 -8.28
C GLY A 98 3.93 25.95 -7.80
N ASP A 99 4.81 26.08 -8.79
CA ASP A 99 5.63 27.25 -9.09
C ASP A 99 5.87 28.24 -7.94
N LEU A 100 7.11 28.23 -7.44
CA LEU A 100 7.77 29.35 -6.77
C LEU A 100 8.87 29.89 -7.68
#